data_AF-A0A3C1L638-F1
#
_entry.id   AF-A0A3C1L638-F1
#
_cell.length_a   1.000
_cell.length_b   1.000
_cell.length_c   1.000
_cell.angle_alpha   90.00
_cell.angle_beta   90.00
_cell.angle_gamma   90.00
#
_symmetry.space_group_name_H-M   'P 1'
#
loop_
_entity.id
_entity.type
_entity.pdbx_description
1 polymer ?
#
loop_
_entity_poly.entity_id
_entity_poly.type
_entity_poly.pdbx_seq_one_letter_code
_entity_poly.pdbx_strand_id
1 'polypeptide(L)' 'FDIGRTPNKHLAFGFGVHYCLGAMLARMELKALFGALLPRLKSVELAGNPELIRSTFVSGLKRLPIRYQLD' A
#
# COMPACT_ATOMS: atom_id res chain seq x y z
N PHE A 1 2.35 -8.09 9.98
CA PHE A 1 2.99 -7.05 9.15
C PHE A 1 4.26 -6.61 9.86
N ASP A 2 5.38 -6.56 9.16
CA ASP A 2 6.69 -6.19 9.73
C ASP A 2 7.38 -5.22 8.77
N ILE A 3 7.58 -3.97 9.21
CA ILE A 3 8.24 -2.91 8.42
C ILE A 3 9.76 -3.05 8.38
N GLY A 4 10.36 -3.74 9.36
CA GLY A 4 11.80 -3.95 9.49
C GLY A 4 12.30 -5.20 8.77
N ARG A 5 11.40 -5.94 8.10
CA ARG A 5 11.70 -7.22 7.44
C ARG A 5 12.94 -7.14 6.55
N THR A 6 13.98 -7.89 6.88
CA THR A 6 15.20 -8.01 6.07
C THR A 6 15.74 -9.46 6.06
N PRO A 7 16.10 -10.03 4.88
CA PRO A 7 15.92 -9.47 3.55
C PRO A 7 14.46 -9.54 3.08
N ASN A 8 13.98 -8.53 2.35
CA ASN A 8 12.60 -8.48 1.84
C ASN A 8 12.49 -8.94 0.37
N LYS A 9 12.70 -10.24 0.12
CA LYS A 9 12.71 -10.85 -1.23
C LYS A 9 11.29 -11.16 -1.78
N HIS A 10 10.38 -10.17 -1.77
CA HIS A 10 9.03 -10.35 -2.31
C HIS A 10 8.99 -10.28 -3.85
N LEU A 11 7.99 -10.93 -4.46
CA LEU A 11 7.82 -10.98 -5.93
C LEU A 11 6.69 -10.07 -6.46
N ALA A 12 6.21 -9.13 -5.65
CA ALA A 12 5.13 -8.21 -6.05
C ALA A 12 5.44 -7.37 -7.32
N PHE A 13 6.72 -7.18 -7.65
CA PHE A 13 7.17 -6.47 -8.87
C PHE A 13 7.64 -7.43 -9.99
N GLY A 14 7.36 -8.72 -9.87
CA GLY A 14 7.86 -9.75 -10.79
C GLY A 14 9.37 -9.98 -10.68
N PHE A 15 9.94 -10.65 -11.69
CA PHE A 15 11.37 -10.93 -11.83
C PHE A 15 11.73 -11.15 -13.31
N GLY A 16 13.02 -11.11 -13.64
CA GLY A 16 13.53 -11.39 -14.99
C GLY A 16 13.36 -10.22 -15.97
N VAL A 17 13.26 -10.53 -17.27
CA VAL A 17 13.21 -9.53 -18.36
C VAL A 17 11.97 -8.64 -18.34
N HIS A 18 10.92 -9.07 -17.65
CA HIS A 18 9.68 -8.31 -17.44
C HIS A 18 9.57 -7.77 -16.01
N TYR A 19 10.69 -7.63 -15.28
CA TYR A 19 10.68 -6.98 -13.98
C TYR A 19 10.06 -5.58 -14.08
N CYS A 20 9.21 -5.25 -13.11
CA CYS A 20 8.42 -4.02 -13.14
C CYS A 20 9.32 -2.78 -13.31
N LEU A 21 9.22 -2.16 -14.49
CA LEU A 21 9.94 -0.93 -14.81
C LEU A 21 9.63 0.20 -13.81
N GLY A 22 8.40 0.22 -13.29
CA GLY A 22 7.92 1.20 -12.32
C GLY A 22 8.29 0.91 -10.86
N ALA A 23 9.02 -0.17 -10.54
CA ALA A 23 9.25 -0.58 -9.15
C ALA A 23 9.93 0.50 -8.29
N MET A 24 10.82 1.30 -8.86
CA MET A 24 11.48 2.40 -8.15
C MET A 24 10.55 3.59 -7.94
N LEU A 25 9.74 3.93 -8.96
CA LEU A 25 8.75 4.99 -8.87
C LEU A 25 7.69 4.66 -7.82
N ALA A 26 7.11 3.46 -7.86
CA ALA A 26 6.11 3.03 -6.88
C ALA A 26 6.65 3.09 -5.43
N ARG A 27 7.93 2.75 -5.21
CA ARG A 27 8.57 2.89 -3.89
C ARG A 27 8.73 4.36 -3.48
N MET A 28 9.07 5.23 -4.43
CA MET A 28 9.16 6.68 -4.18
C MET A 28 7.79 7.26 -3.83
N GLU A 29 6.75 6.89 -4.57
CA GLU A 29 5.37 7.32 -4.32
C GLU A 29 4.90 6.89 -2.93
N LEU A 30 5.13 5.63 -2.53
CA LEU A 30 4.79 5.17 -1.18
C LEU A 30 5.55 5.94 -0.09
N LYS A 31 6.85 6.21 -0.29
CA LYS A 31 7.62 7.04 0.65
C LYS A 31 7.07 8.46 0.75
N ALA A 32 6.73 9.08 -0.39
CA ALA A 32 6.17 10.42 -0.42
C ALA A 32 4.79 10.47 0.26
N LEU A 33 3.91 9.51 -0.06
CA LEU A 33 2.58 9.39 0.52
C LEU A 33 2.65 9.24 2.04
N PHE A 34 3.37 8.24 2.54
CA PHE A 34 3.48 8.01 3.98
C PHE A 34 4.27 9.11 4.69
N GLY A 35 5.29 9.68 4.05
CA GLY A 35 6.05 10.81 4.59
C GLY A 35 5.20 12.06 4.77
N ALA A 36 4.22 12.32 3.90
CA ALA A 36 3.30 13.44 4.03
C ALA A 36 2.11 13.15 4.96
N LEU A 37 1.60 11.91 4.96
CA LEU A 37 0.39 11.53 5.68
C LEU A 37 0.65 11.27 7.17
N LEU A 38 1.65 10.43 7.50
CA LEU A 38 1.85 9.94 8.87
C LEU A 38 2.11 11.04 9.90
N PRO A 39 2.88 12.12 9.61
CA PRO A 39 3.10 13.19 10.58
C PRO A 39 1.84 13.97 10.98
N ARG A 40 0.76 13.88 10.18
CA ARG A 40 -0.51 14.57 10.42
C ARG A 40 -1.61 13.62 10.87
N LEU A 41 -1.38 12.31 10.83
CA LEU A 41 -2.40 11.30 11.07
C LEU A 41 -2.42 10.92 12.55
N LYS A 42 -3.41 11.40 13.30
CA LYS A 42 -3.58 11.08 14.72
C LYS A 42 -4.13 9.67 14.94
N SER A 43 -5.13 9.31 14.15
CA SER A 43 -5.82 8.04 14.29
C SER A 43 -6.45 7.62 12.97
N VAL A 44 -6.54 6.31 12.75
CA VAL A 44 -7.28 5.69 11.66
C VAL A 44 -7.83 4.36 12.13
N GLU A 45 -9.12 4.12 11.87
CA GLU A 45 -9.81 2.89 12.20
C GLU A 45 -10.79 2.49 11.08
N LEU A 46 -11.13 1.20 11.03
CA LEU A 46 -12.14 0.71 10.10
C LEU A 46 -13.53 1.20 10.54
N ALA A 47 -14.27 1.79 9.60
CA ALA A 47 -15.65 2.27 9.83
C ALA A 47 -16.70 1.38 9.15
N GLY A 48 -16.30 0.19 8.70
CA GLY A 48 -17.16 -0.76 8.01
C GLY A 48 -16.35 -1.90 7.38
N ASN A 49 -17.05 -2.80 6.71
CA ASN A 49 -16.41 -3.94 6.05
C ASN A 49 -15.70 -3.50 4.76
N PRO A 50 -14.43 -3.90 4.56
CA PRO A 50 -13.76 -3.72 3.27
C PRO A 50 -14.46 -4.50 2.16
N GLU A 51 -14.43 -3.95 0.95
CA GLU A 51 -14.89 -4.64 -0.25
C GLU A 51 -13.76 -4.76 -1.25
N LEU A 52 -13.57 -5.95 -1.81
CA LEU A 52 -12.54 -6.21 -2.81
C LEU A 52 -13.07 -5.96 -4.22
N ILE A 53 -12.15 -5.62 -5.13
CA ILE A 53 -12.45 -5.63 -6.56
C ILE A 53 -12.73 -7.06 -7.03
N ARG A 54 -13.64 -7.21 -8.00
CA ARG A 54 -13.88 -8.48 -8.70
C ARG A 54 -12.88 -8.60 -9.85
N SER A 55 -11.72 -9.16 -9.58
CA SER A 55 -10.62 -9.33 -10.55
C SER A 55 -9.85 -10.62 -10.26
N THR A 56 -9.40 -11.29 -11.32
CA THR A 56 -8.55 -12.49 -11.25
C THR A 56 -7.06 -12.16 -11.40
N PHE A 57 -6.72 -10.92 -11.78
CA PHE A 57 -5.35 -10.51 -12.08
C PHE A 57 -4.78 -9.59 -11.00
N VAL A 58 -5.48 -8.50 -10.69
CA VAL A 58 -5.12 -7.55 -9.63
C VAL A 58 -5.92 -7.84 -8.37
N SER A 59 -5.25 -7.81 -7.21
CA SER A 59 -5.89 -7.77 -5.90
C SER A 59 -5.94 -6.33 -5.39
N GLY A 60 -7.09 -5.89 -4.89
CA GLY A 60 -7.26 -4.52 -4.43
C GLY A 60 -8.59 -4.29 -3.73
N LEU A 61 -8.66 -3.19 -2.99
CA LEU A 61 -9.87 -2.74 -2.32
C LEU A 61 -10.69 -1.89 -3.28
N LYS A 62 -11.95 -2.28 -3.50
CA LYS A 62 -12.96 -1.46 -4.17
C LYS A 62 -13.46 -0.36 -3.24
N ARG A 63 -13.67 -0.69 -1.96
CA ARG A 63 -14.06 0.24 -0.90
C ARG A 63 -13.39 -0.15 0.40
N LEU A 64 -12.88 0.85 1.13
CA LEU A 64 -12.36 0.69 2.49
C LEU A 64 -12.93 1.83 3.35
N PRO A 65 -14.10 1.64 3.99
CA PRO A 65 -14.64 2.64 4.89
C PRO A 65 -13.71 2.84 6.09
N ILE A 66 -13.22 4.06 6.29
CA ILE A 66 -12.36 4.43 7.42
C ILE A 66 -12.91 5.66 8.14
N ARG A 67 -12.65 5.72 9.45
CA ARG A 67 -12.71 6.94 10.24
C ARG A 67 -11.28 7.34 10.57
N TYR A 68 -10.95 8.62 10.41
CA TYR A 68 -9.61 9.12 10.69
C TYR A 68 -9.67 10.51 11.31
N GLN A 69 -8.61 10.87 12.01
CA GLN A 69 -8.41 12.22 12.55
C GLN A 69 -7.06 12.74 12.09
N LEU A 70 -7.04 13.96 11.57
CA LEU A 70 -5.82 14.67 11.23
C LEU A 70 -5.52 15.76 12.28
N ASP A 71 -4.23 16.10 12.41
CA ASP A 71 -3.77 17.38 12.95
C ASP A 71 -4.23 18.57 12.08
#